data_AF-A0A954X1G7-F1
#
_entry.id   AF-A0A954X1G7-F1
#
_cell.length_a   1.000
_cell.length_b   1.000
_cell.length_c   1.000
_cell.angle_alpha   90.00
_cell.angle_beta   90.00
_cell.angle_gamma   90.00
#
_symmetry.space_group_name_H-M   'P 1'
#
loop_
_entity.id
_entity.type
_entity.pdbx_description
1 polymer ?
#
loop_
_entity_poly.entity_id
_entity_poly.type
_entity_poly.pdbx_seq_one_letter_code
_entity_poly.pdbx_strand_id
1 'polypeptide(L)'
;NDLSGWDFSDQNLSGARFNSANLEGASLANANVLAASFERVKNFTAEQLYSTRSYREGQLQDVVLCTLDLSSWDFSSLSLEGADFSRANLTNTDFSDANIKGTSFSNTTYGRGFTFAQLASTGSYKSKDLYGVSLEGNDLTGWDFSEQDLTFADLGTTVLKRAHFAESRIDRARLYDLTRSGFTAEQLYETVNYKEGDLAGIILDKNDLSGWDLSNQRLVGTSIQRVTLDQTDLRGANLSGAIIHLSDTTRFDETTQYNQWTDFGKFSSPPSSMTFVESAVGDFDANGKLDINDVNMIHDHIIRYRYGWLRDMFDVSPMSRPELDKLGVSGVDRSDVHHWVRELKGTWIGDANLDGEFDASDLVLVFAANEYEDDIIGNSTWQTGDWNIDGEFDSGDLVIAFADGGYGKRSRVGIVPEPKTSLAFLALLTLMLRGAVVARICR
;
A
#
# COMPACT_ATOMS: atom_id res chain seq x y z
N ASN A 1 -26.83 6.03 20.65
CA ASN A 1 -27.80 4.95 20.98
C ASN A 1 -27.65 4.59 22.43
N ASP A 2 -28.74 4.50 23.18
CA ASP A 2 -28.69 4.08 24.59
C ASP A 2 -28.95 2.58 24.67
N LEU A 3 -27.93 1.82 25.04
CA LEU A 3 -27.95 0.36 25.19
C LEU A 3 -27.66 -0.05 26.64
N SER A 4 -27.91 0.87 27.59
CA SER A 4 -27.65 0.63 29.00
C SER A 4 -28.47 -0.54 29.53
N GLY A 5 -27.82 -1.48 30.23
CA GLY A 5 -28.44 -2.66 30.82
C GLY A 5 -28.90 -3.73 29.82
N TRP A 6 -28.58 -3.61 28.54
CA TRP A 6 -28.93 -4.62 27.55
C TRP A 6 -28.16 -5.92 27.79
N ASP A 7 -28.80 -7.05 27.49
CA ASP A 7 -28.17 -8.36 27.56
C ASP A 7 -27.81 -8.84 26.15
N PHE A 8 -26.50 -8.80 25.84
CA PHE A 8 -25.93 -9.36 24.62
C PHE A 8 -25.18 -10.67 24.89
N SER A 9 -25.47 -11.35 26.00
CA SER A 9 -24.76 -12.57 26.36
C SER A 9 -24.95 -13.65 25.28
N ASP A 10 -23.88 -14.39 25.02
CA ASP A 10 -23.78 -15.47 24.03
C ASP A 10 -24.07 -15.08 22.57
N GLN A 11 -24.28 -13.78 22.28
CA GLN A 11 -24.58 -13.31 20.93
C GLN A 11 -23.35 -13.31 20.02
N ASN A 12 -23.59 -13.45 18.71
CA ASN A 12 -22.59 -13.12 17.70
C ASN A 12 -22.69 -11.62 17.35
N LEU A 13 -21.69 -10.85 17.76
CA LEU A 13 -21.58 -9.40 17.52
C LEU A 13 -20.39 -9.09 16.61
N SER A 14 -19.92 -10.07 15.83
CA SER A 14 -18.84 -9.81 14.88
C SER A 14 -19.19 -8.71 13.89
N GLY A 15 -18.27 -7.76 13.68
CA GLY A 15 -18.49 -6.58 12.84
C GLY A 15 -19.56 -5.59 13.36
N ALA A 16 -20.12 -5.81 14.56
CA ALA A 16 -21.18 -4.96 15.09
C ALA A 16 -20.63 -3.57 15.44
N ARG A 17 -21.41 -2.53 15.14
CA ARG A 17 -21.02 -1.12 15.36
C ARG A 17 -21.75 -0.52 16.57
N PHE A 18 -21.02 -0.33 17.66
CA PHE A 18 -21.47 0.32 18.91
C PHE A 18 -21.06 1.80 19.00
N ASN A 19 -20.69 2.42 17.88
CA ASN A 19 -20.05 3.73 17.86
C ASN A 19 -20.93 4.77 18.58
N SER A 20 -20.34 5.49 19.54
CA SER A 20 -21.02 6.48 20.38
C SER A 20 -22.24 5.96 21.18
N ALA A 21 -22.37 4.64 21.37
CA ALA A 21 -23.41 4.07 22.23
C ALA A 21 -23.10 4.25 23.72
N ASN A 22 -24.12 4.18 24.58
CA ASN A 22 -23.95 4.00 26.02
C ASN A 22 -24.11 2.51 26.35
N LEU A 23 -23.07 1.88 26.89
CA LEU A 23 -23.06 0.47 27.30
C LEU A 23 -23.07 0.29 28.82
N GLU A 24 -23.50 1.31 29.56
CA GLU A 24 -23.57 1.26 31.03
C GLU A 24 -24.35 0.02 31.51
N GLY A 25 -23.67 -0.90 32.18
CA GLY A 25 -24.26 -2.11 32.72
C GLY A 25 -24.74 -3.13 31.68
N ALA A 26 -24.42 -2.97 30.40
CA ALA A 26 -24.73 -3.98 29.39
C ALA A 26 -23.89 -5.25 29.62
N SER A 27 -24.49 -6.44 29.42
CA SER A 27 -23.77 -7.71 29.48
C SER A 27 -23.26 -8.10 28.09
N LEU A 28 -21.96 -8.36 27.99
CA LEU A 28 -21.30 -8.93 26.80
C LEU A 28 -20.75 -10.34 27.08
N ALA A 29 -21.25 -10.99 28.14
CA ALA A 29 -20.74 -12.27 28.59
C ALA A 29 -20.81 -13.32 27.48
N ASN A 30 -19.67 -13.96 27.17
CA ASN A 30 -19.53 -14.96 26.11
C ASN A 30 -19.89 -14.48 24.69
N ALA A 31 -20.12 -13.19 24.47
CA ALA A 31 -20.37 -12.66 23.14
C ALA A 31 -19.12 -12.82 22.25
N ASN A 32 -19.33 -13.01 20.94
CA ASN A 32 -18.27 -12.89 19.94
C ASN A 32 -18.20 -11.43 19.47
N VAL A 33 -17.06 -10.77 19.64
CA VAL A 33 -16.84 -9.35 19.31
C VAL A 33 -15.67 -9.14 18.34
N LEU A 34 -15.28 -10.17 17.59
CA LEU A 34 -14.32 -10.05 16.48
C LEU A 34 -14.74 -8.91 15.54
N ALA A 35 -13.84 -8.01 15.15
CA ALA A 35 -14.16 -6.86 14.29
C ALA A 35 -15.23 -5.89 14.81
N ALA A 36 -15.65 -5.99 16.07
CA ALA A 36 -16.66 -5.11 16.61
C ALA A 36 -16.08 -3.70 16.84
N SER A 37 -16.86 -2.68 16.51
CA SER A 37 -16.48 -1.29 16.69
C SER A 37 -17.08 -0.69 17.95
N PHE A 38 -16.21 -0.29 18.90
CA PHE A 38 -16.55 0.40 20.13
C PHE A 38 -16.10 1.87 20.11
N GLU A 39 -15.90 2.44 18.92
CA GLU A 39 -15.45 3.83 18.76
C GLU A 39 -16.30 4.80 19.60
N ARG A 40 -15.65 5.56 20.48
CA ARG A 40 -16.28 6.60 21.31
C ARG A 40 -17.45 6.09 22.17
N VAL A 41 -17.50 4.79 22.44
CA VAL A 41 -18.52 4.21 23.32
C VAL A 41 -18.41 4.80 24.73
N LYS A 42 -19.53 4.91 25.43
CA LYS A 42 -19.61 5.46 26.79
C LYS A 42 -19.87 4.36 27.79
N ASN A 43 -19.28 4.50 28.98
CA ASN A 43 -19.45 3.59 30.11
C ASN A 43 -19.15 2.12 29.78
N PHE A 44 -18.15 1.90 28.92
CA PHE A 44 -17.63 0.58 28.58
C PHE A 44 -16.41 0.28 29.45
N THR A 45 -16.39 -0.87 30.12
CA THR A 45 -15.33 -1.24 31.06
C THR A 45 -14.49 -2.41 30.56
N ALA A 46 -13.30 -2.53 31.15
CA ALA A 46 -12.40 -3.66 30.90
C ALA A 46 -13.11 -4.99 31.17
N GLU A 47 -13.85 -5.09 32.28
CA GLU A 47 -14.57 -6.30 32.66
C GLU A 47 -15.63 -6.70 31.63
N GLN A 48 -16.29 -5.73 30.99
CA GLN A 48 -17.23 -6.02 29.91
C GLN A 48 -16.52 -6.65 28.72
N LEU A 49 -15.37 -6.11 28.29
CA LEU A 49 -14.56 -6.72 27.23
C LEU A 49 -14.03 -8.10 27.64
N TYR A 50 -13.48 -8.24 28.85
CA TYR A 50 -12.87 -9.48 29.34
C TYR A 50 -13.90 -10.61 29.51
N SER A 51 -15.18 -10.24 29.70
CA SER A 51 -16.28 -11.20 29.77
C SER A 51 -16.66 -11.81 28.41
N THR A 52 -16.18 -11.24 27.30
CA THR A 52 -16.47 -11.78 25.95
C THR A 52 -15.79 -13.13 25.72
N ARG A 53 -16.29 -13.89 24.76
CA ARG A 53 -15.65 -15.12 24.32
C ARG A 53 -14.36 -14.82 23.55
N SER A 54 -14.42 -13.85 22.66
CA SER A 54 -13.31 -13.36 21.83
C SER A 54 -12.08 -13.02 22.68
N TYR A 55 -12.23 -12.23 23.75
CA TYR A 55 -11.13 -11.93 24.68
C TYR A 55 -10.52 -13.19 25.30
N ARG A 56 -11.35 -14.09 25.85
CA ARG A 56 -10.85 -15.31 26.53
C ARG A 56 -10.23 -16.33 25.59
N GLU A 57 -10.63 -16.33 24.33
CA GLU A 57 -10.06 -17.17 23.27
C GLU A 57 -8.82 -16.54 22.63
N GLY A 58 -8.43 -15.34 23.04
CA GLY A 58 -7.24 -14.66 22.52
C GLY A 58 -7.47 -13.95 21.18
N GLN A 59 -8.72 -13.77 20.77
CA GLN A 59 -9.11 -13.30 19.44
C GLN A 59 -9.77 -11.94 19.53
N LEU A 60 -9.03 -10.87 19.25
CA LEU A 60 -9.54 -9.51 19.17
C LEU A 60 -9.05 -8.82 17.90
N GLN A 61 -8.93 -9.59 16.81
CA GLN A 61 -8.63 -9.01 15.51
C GLN A 61 -9.71 -7.97 15.17
N ASP A 62 -9.25 -6.84 14.66
CA ASP A 62 -10.08 -5.77 14.09
C ASP A 62 -11.00 -5.04 15.05
N VAL A 63 -10.82 -5.30 16.34
CA VAL A 63 -11.60 -4.59 17.33
C VAL A 63 -11.24 -3.11 17.29
N VAL A 64 -12.23 -2.24 17.14
CA VAL A 64 -12.02 -0.79 17.13
C VAL A 64 -12.27 -0.26 18.54
N LEU A 65 -11.21 0.07 19.24
CA LEU A 65 -11.20 0.63 20.60
C LEU A 65 -10.65 2.07 20.63
N CYS A 66 -10.60 2.72 19.46
CA CYS A 66 -10.05 4.04 19.30
C CYS A 66 -10.77 5.08 20.16
N THR A 67 -10.04 6.10 20.59
CA THR A 67 -10.47 7.21 21.46
C THR A 67 -10.86 6.85 22.90
N LEU A 68 -10.90 5.57 23.27
CA LEU A 68 -11.29 5.13 24.60
C LEU A 68 -10.20 5.35 25.66
N ASP A 69 -10.60 5.34 26.93
CA ASP A 69 -9.66 5.22 28.04
C ASP A 69 -9.44 3.74 28.36
N LEU A 70 -8.30 3.20 27.92
CA LEU A 70 -7.90 1.81 28.09
C LEU A 70 -6.80 1.68 29.15
N SER A 71 -6.66 2.69 30.00
CA SER A 71 -5.59 2.74 30.98
C SER A 71 -5.64 1.53 31.93
N SER A 72 -4.50 0.85 32.08
CA SER A 72 -4.35 -0.38 32.86
C SER A 72 -5.16 -1.58 32.35
N TRP A 73 -5.65 -1.55 31.11
CA TRP A 73 -6.26 -2.74 30.49
C TRP A 73 -5.16 -3.75 30.11
N ASP A 74 -5.55 -5.01 30.02
CA ASP A 74 -4.70 -6.15 29.72
C ASP A 74 -5.09 -6.72 28.36
N PHE A 75 -4.19 -6.57 27.38
CA PHE A 75 -4.27 -7.21 26.07
C PHE A 75 -3.10 -8.18 25.86
N SER A 76 -2.47 -8.66 26.93
CA SER A 76 -1.33 -9.56 26.85
C SER A 76 -1.70 -10.88 26.17
N SER A 77 -0.80 -11.39 25.33
CA SER A 77 -0.95 -12.63 24.56
C SER A 77 -2.17 -12.70 23.64
N LEU A 78 -2.89 -11.59 23.41
CA LEU A 78 -4.02 -11.55 22.50
C LEU A 78 -3.53 -11.34 21.06
N SER A 79 -4.30 -11.83 20.10
CA SER A 79 -4.19 -11.40 18.71
C SER A 79 -5.00 -10.13 18.53
N LEU A 80 -4.30 -9.05 18.21
CA LEU A 80 -4.81 -7.69 17.98
C LEU A 80 -4.57 -7.26 16.53
N GLU A 81 -4.45 -8.23 15.64
CA GLU A 81 -4.21 -8.01 14.22
C GLU A 81 -5.31 -7.07 13.69
N GLY A 82 -4.93 -5.97 13.04
CA GLY A 82 -5.86 -4.94 12.53
C GLY A 82 -6.63 -4.11 13.55
N ALA A 83 -6.49 -4.40 14.84
CA ALA A 83 -7.18 -3.64 15.87
C ALA A 83 -6.82 -2.14 15.84
N ASP A 84 -7.80 -1.29 16.12
CA ASP A 84 -7.62 0.17 16.13
C ASP A 84 -7.64 0.73 17.55
N PHE A 85 -6.45 1.09 18.04
CA PHE A 85 -6.24 1.81 19.29
C PHE A 85 -5.96 3.31 19.07
N SER A 86 -6.20 3.84 17.87
CA SER A 86 -5.88 5.23 17.54
C SER A 86 -6.50 6.19 18.56
N ARG A 87 -5.69 7.13 19.03
CA ARG A 87 -6.10 8.15 20.02
C ARG A 87 -6.66 7.56 21.32
N ALA A 88 -6.50 6.28 21.64
CA ALA A 88 -6.87 5.74 22.94
C ALA A 88 -5.87 6.22 24.02
N ASN A 89 -6.31 6.30 25.29
CA ASN A 89 -5.38 6.42 26.41
C ASN A 89 -4.88 5.01 26.77
N LEU A 90 -3.61 4.76 26.48
CA LEU A 90 -2.91 3.49 26.68
C LEU A 90 -1.99 3.50 27.91
N THR A 91 -2.20 4.44 28.85
CA THR A 91 -1.39 4.53 30.07
C THR A 91 -1.43 3.21 30.85
N ASN A 92 -0.27 2.57 31.03
CA ASN A 92 -0.11 1.27 31.72
C ASN A 92 -0.89 0.10 31.10
N THR A 93 -1.36 0.22 29.86
CA THR A 93 -2.00 -0.90 29.14
C THR A 93 -0.96 -1.97 28.84
N ASP A 94 -1.28 -3.24 29.09
CA ASP A 94 -0.37 -4.36 28.84
C ASP A 94 -0.59 -4.94 27.45
N PHE A 95 0.45 -4.93 26.61
CA PHE A 95 0.47 -5.55 25.28
C PHE A 95 1.48 -6.70 25.22
N SER A 96 1.94 -7.21 26.37
CA SER A 96 3.00 -8.21 26.43
C SER A 96 2.64 -9.46 25.63
N ASP A 97 3.52 -9.85 24.71
CA ASP A 97 3.36 -11.02 23.84
C ASP A 97 2.14 -10.97 22.88
N ALA A 98 1.48 -9.82 22.73
CA ALA A 98 0.39 -9.65 21.76
C ALA A 98 0.90 -9.68 20.31
N ASN A 99 0.09 -10.23 19.39
CA ASN A 99 0.29 -10.07 17.95
C ASN A 99 -0.36 -8.75 17.52
N ILE A 100 0.43 -7.81 16.99
CA ILE A 100 0.00 -6.45 16.64
C ILE A 100 0.24 -6.09 15.17
N LYS A 101 0.29 -7.08 14.25
CA LYS A 101 0.37 -6.77 12.81
C LYS A 101 -0.84 -5.96 12.37
N GLY A 102 -0.65 -4.96 11.52
CA GLY A 102 -1.73 -4.09 11.07
C GLY A 102 -2.36 -3.20 12.15
N THR A 103 -1.98 -3.34 13.43
CA THR A 103 -2.61 -2.62 14.54
C THR A 103 -2.30 -1.13 14.44
N SER A 104 -3.34 -0.31 14.66
CA SER A 104 -3.22 1.15 14.70
C SER A 104 -3.00 1.66 16.12
N PHE A 105 -1.81 2.22 16.37
CA PHE A 105 -1.46 2.97 17.58
C PHE A 105 -1.36 4.47 17.30
N SER A 106 -2.02 4.98 16.27
CA SER A 106 -1.87 6.37 15.81
C SER A 106 -2.27 7.38 16.87
N ASN A 107 -1.44 8.41 17.08
CA ASN A 107 -1.67 9.50 18.03
C ASN A 107 -1.93 9.03 19.49
N THR A 108 -1.14 8.10 20.01
CA THR A 108 -1.27 7.49 21.35
C THR A 108 -0.14 7.85 22.33
N THR A 109 0.90 8.59 21.93
CA THR A 109 1.97 9.02 22.86
C THR A 109 1.62 10.32 23.60
N TYR A 110 1.12 11.34 22.90
CA TYR A 110 0.91 12.71 23.43
C TYR A 110 -0.19 12.79 24.51
N GLY A 111 0.20 12.58 25.78
CA GLY A 111 -0.72 12.58 26.92
C GLY A 111 -1.64 11.35 26.99
N ARG A 112 -1.33 10.32 26.19
CA ARG A 112 -2.09 9.08 26.05
C ARG A 112 -1.28 7.84 26.44
N GLY A 113 0.00 8.01 26.78
CA GLY A 113 0.75 7.04 27.58
C GLY A 113 1.26 5.80 26.85
N PHE A 114 1.14 5.70 25.52
CA PHE A 114 1.84 4.66 24.77
C PHE A 114 3.36 4.91 24.78
N THR A 115 4.13 3.87 25.01
CA THR A 115 5.59 3.94 25.20
C THR A 115 6.32 2.89 24.38
N PHE A 116 7.60 3.15 24.12
CA PHE A 116 8.47 2.16 23.49
C PHE A 116 8.50 0.83 24.27
N ALA A 117 8.45 0.87 25.60
CA ALA A 117 8.45 -0.35 26.42
C ALA A 117 7.22 -1.22 26.17
N GLN A 118 6.06 -0.62 25.91
CA GLN A 118 4.83 -1.35 25.54
C GLN A 118 4.91 -1.91 24.12
N LEU A 119 5.46 -1.15 23.16
CA LEU A 119 5.72 -1.70 21.81
C LEU A 119 6.69 -2.89 21.90
N ALA A 120 7.81 -2.72 22.61
CA ALA A 120 8.87 -3.71 22.74
C ALA A 120 8.46 -4.96 23.54
N SER A 121 7.38 -4.89 24.34
CA SER A 121 6.86 -6.04 25.07
C SER A 121 5.98 -6.94 24.18
N THR A 122 5.50 -6.46 23.04
CA THR A 122 4.64 -7.24 22.12
C THR A 122 5.36 -8.46 21.55
N GLY A 123 4.58 -9.46 21.14
CA GLY A 123 5.09 -10.66 20.47
C GLY A 123 5.68 -10.31 19.10
N SER A 124 4.95 -9.48 18.35
CA SER A 124 5.35 -8.92 17.05
C SER A 124 6.72 -8.24 17.07
N TYR A 125 6.97 -7.33 18.02
CA TYR A 125 8.28 -6.66 18.11
C TYR A 125 9.41 -7.64 18.41
N LYS A 126 9.16 -8.63 19.29
CA LYS A 126 10.14 -9.66 19.66
C LYS A 126 10.45 -10.60 18.49
N SER A 127 9.46 -10.87 17.63
CA SER A 127 9.63 -11.68 16.41
C SER A 127 10.12 -10.88 15.20
N LYS A 128 10.39 -9.58 15.35
CA LYS A 128 10.83 -8.66 14.29
C LYS A 128 9.78 -8.41 13.21
N ASP A 129 8.51 -8.49 13.55
CA ASP A 129 7.39 -8.45 12.62
C ASP A 129 6.41 -7.36 13.03
N LEU A 130 6.65 -6.13 12.57
CA LEU A 130 5.77 -4.97 12.74
C LEU A 130 5.05 -4.65 11.42
N TYR A 131 4.76 -5.68 10.62
CA TYR A 131 4.05 -5.55 9.34
C TYR A 131 2.76 -4.76 9.51
N GLY A 132 2.56 -3.75 8.66
CA GLY A 132 1.34 -2.93 8.62
C GLY A 132 1.06 -2.06 9.84
N VAL A 133 1.91 -2.04 10.87
CA VAL A 133 1.66 -1.24 12.09
C VAL A 133 1.54 0.24 11.75
N SER A 134 0.52 0.90 12.31
CA SER A 134 0.38 2.35 12.21
C SER A 134 0.83 3.01 13.50
N LEU A 135 1.88 3.84 13.41
CA LEU A 135 2.38 4.70 14.48
C LEU A 135 2.15 6.17 14.16
N GLU A 136 1.30 6.50 13.19
CA GLU A 136 1.09 7.86 12.67
C GLU A 136 0.90 8.89 13.80
N GLY A 137 1.60 10.03 13.68
CA GLY A 137 1.41 11.18 14.56
C GLY A 137 1.93 10.99 16.00
N ASN A 138 2.69 9.93 16.28
CA ASN A 138 3.32 9.72 17.57
C ASN A 138 4.69 10.41 17.72
N ASP A 139 5.08 10.63 18.98
CA ASP A 139 6.46 10.96 19.34
C ASP A 139 7.26 9.68 19.58
N LEU A 140 8.07 9.31 18.60
CA LEU A 140 8.89 8.10 18.59
C LEU A 140 10.37 8.44 18.86
N THR A 141 10.63 9.57 19.52
CA THR A 141 11.99 10.03 19.81
C THR A 141 12.79 8.94 20.55
N GLY A 142 13.89 8.49 19.95
CA GLY A 142 14.78 7.49 20.54
C GLY A 142 14.27 6.05 20.50
N TRP A 143 13.18 5.75 19.79
CA TRP A 143 12.68 4.39 19.66
C TRP A 143 13.60 3.58 18.73
N ASP A 144 13.71 2.29 19.01
CA ASP A 144 14.54 1.38 18.23
C ASP A 144 13.66 0.53 17.31
N PHE A 145 13.84 0.69 16.00
CA PHE A 145 13.21 -0.13 14.96
C PHE A 145 14.24 -0.99 14.23
N SER A 146 15.46 -1.13 14.79
CA SER A 146 16.52 -1.90 14.14
C SER A 146 16.11 -3.36 13.94
N GLU A 147 16.38 -3.87 12.75
CA GLU A 147 16.04 -5.22 12.28
C GLU A 147 14.54 -5.53 12.23
N GLN A 148 13.66 -4.55 12.43
CA GLN A 148 12.21 -4.77 12.37
C GLN A 148 11.74 -4.82 10.91
N ASP A 149 10.77 -5.68 10.64
CA ASP A 149 9.96 -5.60 9.43
C ASP A 149 8.87 -4.54 9.61
N LEU A 150 9.00 -3.42 8.89
CA LEU A 150 8.05 -2.31 8.83
C LEU A 150 7.39 -2.24 7.44
N THR A 151 7.30 -3.36 6.73
CA THR A 151 6.60 -3.44 5.45
C THR A 151 5.15 -2.97 5.63
N PHE A 152 4.69 -2.07 4.77
CA PHE A 152 3.39 -1.37 4.86
C PHE A 152 3.15 -0.52 6.14
N ALA A 153 4.14 -0.34 7.01
CA ALA A 153 3.94 0.45 8.23
C ALA A 153 3.64 1.92 7.92
N ASP A 154 2.77 2.54 8.73
CA ASP A 154 2.49 3.96 8.65
C ASP A 154 3.22 4.74 9.75
N LEU A 155 4.26 5.46 9.35
CA LEU A 155 5.05 6.35 10.23
C LEU A 155 4.71 7.81 10.00
N GLY A 156 3.68 8.14 9.22
CA GLY A 156 3.35 9.48 8.78
C GLY A 156 3.25 10.48 9.93
N THR A 157 3.81 11.67 9.73
CA THR A 157 3.76 12.79 10.68
C THR A 157 4.32 12.52 12.10
N THR A 158 5.04 11.40 12.30
CA THR A 158 5.70 11.07 13.58
C THR A 158 6.91 11.96 13.87
N VAL A 159 7.38 11.96 15.13
CA VAL A 159 8.68 12.52 15.52
C VAL A 159 9.70 11.40 15.63
N LEU A 160 10.70 11.39 14.75
CA LEU A 160 11.71 10.33 14.64
C LEU A 160 13.11 10.76 15.11
N LYS A 161 13.20 11.81 15.92
CA LYS A 161 14.49 12.30 16.43
C LYS A 161 15.22 11.18 17.16
N ARG A 162 16.41 10.82 16.68
CA ARG A 162 17.25 9.75 17.27
C ARG A 162 16.60 8.37 17.28
N ALA A 163 15.55 8.14 16.49
CA ALA A 163 15.05 6.79 16.27
C ALA A 163 16.07 5.98 15.45
N HIS A 164 16.11 4.67 15.63
CA HIS A 164 17.07 3.78 14.98
C HIS A 164 16.37 2.90 13.94
N PHE A 165 16.91 2.84 12.72
CA PHE A 165 16.35 2.07 11.58
C PHE A 165 17.39 1.10 10.98
N ALA A 166 18.44 0.77 11.74
CA ALA A 166 19.50 -0.08 11.25
C ALA A 166 18.96 -1.46 10.85
N GLU A 167 19.17 -1.84 9.59
CA GLU A 167 18.70 -3.11 9.04
C GLU A 167 17.18 -3.32 9.14
N SER A 168 16.38 -2.26 9.27
CA SER A 168 14.92 -2.39 9.14
C SER A 168 14.50 -2.55 7.68
N ARG A 169 13.45 -3.33 7.43
CA ARG A 169 12.77 -3.41 6.14
C ARG A 169 11.62 -2.41 6.11
N ILE A 170 11.53 -1.60 5.07
CA ILE A 170 10.55 -0.50 4.92
C ILE A 170 9.81 -0.58 3.58
N ASP A 171 9.64 -1.79 3.05
CA ASP A 171 8.93 -2.02 1.78
C ASP A 171 7.53 -1.38 1.84
N ARG A 172 7.25 -0.46 0.92
CA ARG A 172 5.97 0.27 0.85
C ARG A 172 5.57 1.04 2.12
N ALA A 173 6.50 1.30 3.04
CA ALA A 173 6.22 2.05 4.25
C ALA A 173 5.86 3.52 3.94
N ARG A 174 4.96 4.08 4.75
CA ARG A 174 4.55 5.49 4.64
C ARG A 174 5.44 6.38 5.49
N LEU A 175 6.45 6.98 4.85
CA LEU A 175 7.39 7.93 5.43
C LEU A 175 6.96 9.39 5.18
N TYR A 176 5.69 9.70 5.41
CA TYR A 176 5.09 10.99 5.03
C TYR A 176 5.43 12.11 6.02
N ASP A 177 6.01 13.21 5.52
CA ASP A 177 6.18 14.48 6.23
C ASP A 177 6.94 14.38 7.58
N LEU A 178 8.09 13.71 7.54
CA LEU A 178 8.90 13.31 8.69
C LEU A 178 10.15 14.16 8.91
N THR A 179 10.73 14.75 7.86
CA THR A 179 11.99 15.50 7.99
C THR A 179 11.83 16.74 8.87
N ARG A 180 10.67 17.42 8.81
CA ARG A 180 10.32 18.51 9.74
C ARG A 180 10.28 18.07 11.21
N SER A 181 10.14 16.77 11.45
CA SER A 181 10.03 16.14 12.75
C SER A 181 11.27 15.31 13.11
N GLY A 182 12.37 15.44 12.34
CA GLY A 182 13.68 14.90 12.69
C GLY A 182 14.07 13.59 12.01
N PHE A 183 13.33 13.15 10.98
CA PHE A 183 13.80 12.08 10.09
C PHE A 183 14.96 12.58 9.22
N THR A 184 16.03 11.80 9.09
CA THR A 184 17.24 12.18 8.35
C THR A 184 17.59 11.20 7.24
N ALA A 185 18.45 11.65 6.34
CA ALA A 185 19.03 10.83 5.29
C ALA A 185 19.73 9.59 5.87
N GLU A 186 20.50 9.77 6.93
CA GLU A 186 21.24 8.68 7.58
C GLU A 186 20.31 7.59 8.11
N GLN A 187 19.15 7.95 8.66
CA GLN A 187 18.15 6.97 9.11
C GLN A 187 17.58 6.17 7.93
N LEU A 188 17.36 6.79 6.78
CA LEU A 188 17.00 6.05 5.56
C LEU A 188 18.15 5.14 5.10
N TYR A 189 19.39 5.62 5.13
CA TYR A 189 20.56 4.89 4.63
C TYR A 189 20.93 3.67 5.47
N GLU A 190 20.48 3.63 6.72
CA GLU A 190 20.67 2.52 7.65
C GLU A 190 19.74 1.33 7.36
N THR A 191 18.66 1.53 6.61
CA THR A 191 17.68 0.49 6.25
C THR A 191 18.26 -0.56 5.29
N VAL A 192 17.66 -1.77 5.28
CA VAL A 192 18.01 -2.81 4.31
C VAL A 192 17.74 -2.33 2.89
N ASN A 193 16.57 -1.75 2.68
CA ASN A 193 16.11 -1.20 1.40
C ASN A 193 17.13 -0.30 0.72
N TYR A 194 17.62 0.72 1.43
CA TYR A 194 18.61 1.63 0.86
C TYR A 194 19.93 0.94 0.53
N LYS A 195 20.41 0.04 1.40
CA LYS A 195 21.67 -0.69 1.23
C LYS A 195 21.61 -1.69 0.07
N GLU A 196 20.45 -2.29 -0.17
CA GLU A 196 20.20 -3.19 -1.30
C GLU A 196 19.94 -2.41 -2.61
N GLY A 197 19.73 -1.09 -2.53
CA GLY A 197 19.44 -0.26 -3.70
C GLY A 197 17.98 -0.33 -4.14
N ASP A 198 17.07 -0.76 -3.26
CA ASP A 198 15.65 -0.92 -3.56
C ASP A 198 14.76 -0.18 -2.57
N LEU A 199 14.21 0.94 -3.04
CA LEU A 199 13.27 1.81 -2.35
C LEU A 199 11.90 1.79 -3.06
N ALA A 200 11.61 0.75 -3.85
CA ALA A 200 10.37 0.69 -4.61
C ALA A 200 9.14 0.81 -3.70
N GLY A 201 8.16 1.59 -4.15
CA GLY A 201 6.86 1.73 -3.51
C GLY A 201 6.82 2.57 -2.23
N ILE A 202 7.94 2.96 -1.61
CA ILE A 202 7.91 3.79 -0.39
C ILE A 202 7.24 5.15 -0.65
N ILE A 203 6.68 5.76 0.40
CA ILE A 203 6.03 7.08 0.30
C ILE A 203 6.86 8.11 1.06
N LEU A 204 7.53 9.01 0.34
CA LEU A 204 8.37 10.09 0.87
C LEU A 204 7.73 11.48 0.74
N ASP A 205 6.43 11.53 0.46
CA ASP A 205 5.68 12.76 0.29
C ASP A 205 5.90 13.80 1.41
N LYS A 206 5.94 15.07 1.01
CA LYS A 206 6.10 16.25 1.88
C LYS A 206 7.40 16.34 2.69
N ASN A 207 8.37 15.47 2.43
CA ASN A 207 9.69 15.59 3.05
C ASN A 207 10.58 16.61 2.34
N ASP A 208 11.55 17.11 3.09
CA ASP A 208 12.71 17.84 2.58
C ASP A 208 13.87 16.88 2.39
N LEU A 209 14.08 16.44 1.16
CA LEU A 209 15.13 15.50 0.78
C LEU A 209 16.38 16.22 0.27
N SER A 210 16.54 17.51 0.58
CA SER A 210 17.62 18.33 0.05
C SER A 210 18.99 17.75 0.41
N GLY A 211 19.83 17.56 -0.59
CA GLY A 211 21.18 16.99 -0.46
C GLY A 211 21.21 15.48 -0.18
N TRP A 212 20.07 14.79 -0.20
CA TRP A 212 20.05 13.34 -0.05
C TRP A 212 20.66 12.68 -1.29
N ASP A 213 21.29 11.54 -1.09
CA ASP A 213 21.82 10.66 -2.11
C ASP A 213 20.80 9.55 -2.32
N LEU A 214 20.13 9.57 -3.47
CA LEU A 214 19.27 8.51 -3.95
C LEU A 214 19.82 7.96 -5.26
N SER A 215 21.14 8.12 -5.48
CA SER A 215 21.79 7.64 -6.69
C SER A 215 21.78 6.12 -6.74
N ASN A 216 21.58 5.58 -7.95
CA ASN A 216 21.51 4.14 -8.22
C ASN A 216 20.40 3.38 -7.46
N GLN A 217 19.42 4.10 -6.88
CA GLN A 217 18.29 3.48 -6.19
C GLN A 217 17.18 3.10 -7.17
N ARG A 218 16.53 1.96 -6.94
CA ARG A 218 15.24 1.63 -7.56
C ARG A 218 14.14 2.37 -6.81
N LEU A 219 13.54 3.38 -7.45
CA LEU A 219 12.47 4.22 -6.93
C LEU A 219 11.15 3.97 -7.68
N VAL A 220 10.97 2.73 -8.15
CA VAL A 220 9.79 2.33 -8.93
C VAL A 220 8.54 2.49 -8.08
N GLY A 221 7.51 3.15 -8.61
CA GLY A 221 6.22 3.32 -7.90
C GLY A 221 6.31 4.14 -6.60
N THR A 222 7.47 4.73 -6.30
CA THR A 222 7.68 5.58 -5.13
C THR A 222 6.87 6.87 -5.30
N SER A 223 6.25 7.32 -4.22
CA SER A 223 5.60 8.64 -4.18
C SER A 223 6.52 9.64 -3.50
N ILE A 224 6.89 10.68 -4.25
CA ILE A 224 7.79 11.77 -3.86
C ILE A 224 7.11 13.10 -4.25
N GLN A 225 5.90 13.31 -3.74
CA GLN A 225 5.09 14.48 -4.03
C GLN A 225 5.30 15.59 -2.99
N ARG A 226 5.23 16.84 -3.46
CA ARG A 226 5.29 18.04 -2.59
C ARG A 226 6.55 18.07 -1.71
N VAL A 227 7.62 17.45 -2.19
CA VAL A 227 8.93 17.41 -1.54
C VAL A 227 9.79 18.62 -1.94
N THR A 228 10.87 18.83 -1.19
CA THR A 228 12.02 19.62 -1.66
C THR A 228 13.12 18.66 -2.10
N LEU A 229 13.64 18.83 -3.32
CA LEU A 229 14.69 17.98 -3.91
C LEU A 229 15.97 18.77 -4.23
N ASP A 230 16.26 19.81 -3.46
CA ASP A 230 17.39 20.68 -3.77
C ASP A 230 18.72 19.97 -3.55
N GLN A 231 19.57 19.90 -4.57
CA GLN A 231 20.82 19.13 -4.56
C GLN A 231 20.66 17.62 -4.30
N THR A 232 19.44 17.08 -4.29
CA THR A 232 19.22 15.62 -4.19
C THR A 232 19.83 14.92 -5.39
N ASP A 233 20.55 13.83 -5.16
CA ASP A 233 21.21 13.04 -6.20
C ASP A 233 20.31 11.88 -6.65
N LEU A 234 19.86 11.90 -7.90
CA LEU A 234 19.06 10.84 -8.54
C LEU A 234 19.85 10.15 -9.67
N ARG A 235 21.15 10.42 -9.82
CA ARG A 235 21.95 9.84 -10.91
C ARG A 235 21.95 8.32 -10.80
N GLY A 236 21.67 7.63 -11.91
CA GLY A 236 21.56 6.17 -11.93
C GLY A 236 20.25 5.61 -11.36
N ALA A 237 19.36 6.44 -10.82
CA ALA A 237 18.11 5.96 -10.24
C ALA A 237 17.12 5.50 -11.32
N ASN A 238 16.28 4.52 -10.97
CA ASN A 238 15.15 4.10 -11.78
C ASN A 238 13.84 4.68 -11.23
N LEU A 239 13.24 5.62 -11.95
CA LEU A 239 12.01 6.33 -11.60
C LEU A 239 10.77 5.79 -12.34
N SER A 240 10.84 4.58 -12.91
CA SER A 240 9.71 4.01 -13.68
C SER A 240 8.45 3.92 -12.83
N GLY A 241 7.34 4.50 -13.31
CA GLY A 241 6.08 4.60 -12.57
C GLY A 241 6.13 5.40 -11.26
N ALA A 242 7.23 6.12 -10.99
CA ALA A 242 7.34 6.96 -9.80
C ALA A 242 6.55 8.27 -9.98
N ILE A 243 6.11 8.85 -8.86
CA ILE A 243 5.54 10.19 -8.84
C ILE A 243 6.52 11.13 -8.17
N ILE A 244 7.12 12.03 -8.93
CA ILE A 244 8.24 12.85 -8.46
C ILE A 244 8.12 14.30 -8.91
N HIS A 245 8.11 15.23 -7.96
CA HIS A 245 8.10 16.66 -8.27
C HIS A 245 9.52 17.22 -8.17
N LEU A 246 10.26 17.22 -9.29
CA LEU A 246 11.65 17.70 -9.37
C LEU A 246 11.79 19.17 -8.93
N SER A 247 13.01 19.56 -8.54
CA SER A 247 13.42 20.97 -8.41
C SER A 247 14.48 21.32 -9.45
N ASP A 248 14.71 22.61 -9.68
CA ASP A 248 15.73 23.10 -10.62
C ASP A 248 17.16 22.67 -10.25
N THR A 249 17.37 22.25 -9.00
CA THR A 249 18.68 21.90 -8.47
C THR A 249 18.84 20.42 -8.14
N THR A 250 17.83 19.60 -8.42
CA THR A 250 17.94 18.14 -8.37
C THR A 250 18.98 17.66 -9.38
N ARG A 251 19.84 16.72 -8.97
CA ARG A 251 20.95 16.21 -9.78
C ARG A 251 20.53 14.90 -10.42
N PHE A 252 20.49 14.89 -11.75
CA PHE A 252 20.18 13.72 -12.57
C PHE A 252 20.96 13.84 -13.89
N ASP A 253 21.15 12.72 -14.58
CA ASP A 253 21.93 12.63 -15.82
C ASP A 253 21.40 11.50 -16.71
N GLU A 254 22.13 11.17 -17.78
CA GLU A 254 21.77 10.12 -18.74
C GLU A 254 21.66 8.71 -18.13
N THR A 255 22.17 8.50 -16.92
CA THR A 255 22.04 7.23 -16.21
C THR A 255 20.73 7.16 -15.41
N THR A 256 20.03 8.28 -15.24
CA THR A 256 18.72 8.32 -14.58
C THR A 256 17.63 7.86 -15.55
N GLN A 257 16.84 6.87 -15.16
CA GLN A 257 15.84 6.22 -16.01
C GLN A 257 14.41 6.59 -15.59
N TYR A 258 13.52 6.70 -16.56
CA TYR A 258 12.08 6.90 -16.36
C TYR A 258 11.30 6.29 -17.54
N ASN A 259 10.00 6.09 -17.39
CA ASN A 259 9.15 5.56 -18.47
C ASN A 259 7.92 6.46 -18.68
N GLN A 260 7.01 6.04 -19.57
CA GLN A 260 5.80 6.80 -19.89
C GLN A 260 4.81 6.91 -18.72
N TRP A 261 5.04 6.14 -17.65
CA TRP A 261 4.22 6.11 -16.45
C TRP A 261 4.82 6.95 -15.32
N THR A 262 6.01 7.53 -15.50
CA THR A 262 6.61 8.42 -14.50
C THR A 262 5.93 9.79 -14.52
N ASP A 263 5.44 10.23 -13.38
CA ASP A 263 4.78 11.51 -13.20
C ASP A 263 5.76 12.56 -12.63
N PHE A 264 6.13 13.54 -13.46
CA PHE A 264 7.01 14.66 -13.07
C PHE A 264 6.28 15.87 -12.44
N GLY A 265 5.02 15.73 -12.07
CA GLY A 265 4.17 16.79 -11.54
C GLY A 265 4.03 17.98 -12.50
N LYS A 266 4.42 19.17 -12.05
CA LYS A 266 4.24 20.43 -12.81
C LYS A 266 5.06 20.52 -14.10
N PHE A 267 6.08 19.68 -14.26
CA PHE A 267 6.83 19.63 -15.51
C PHE A 267 5.96 18.98 -16.58
N SER A 268 5.68 19.70 -17.66
CA SER A 268 4.94 19.17 -18.82
C SER A 268 5.74 18.14 -19.62
N SER A 269 7.05 18.03 -19.36
CA SER A 269 7.96 17.08 -20.00
C SER A 269 9.16 16.80 -19.07
N PRO A 270 9.70 15.57 -19.10
CA PRO A 270 10.89 15.19 -18.36
C PRO A 270 12.11 16.05 -18.77
N PRO A 271 13.09 16.26 -17.86
CA PRO A 271 14.35 16.91 -18.20
C PRO A 271 15.11 16.17 -19.31
N SER A 272 15.69 16.92 -20.26
CA SER A 272 16.28 16.34 -21.49
C SER A 272 17.53 15.49 -21.29
N SER A 273 18.13 15.47 -20.10
CA SER A 273 19.31 14.66 -19.79
C SER A 273 18.97 13.26 -19.29
N MET A 274 17.74 12.98 -18.85
CA MET A 274 17.35 11.65 -18.38
C MET A 274 17.08 10.68 -19.55
N THR A 275 17.26 9.39 -19.32
CA THR A 275 16.99 8.34 -20.30
C THR A 275 15.56 7.82 -20.20
N PHE A 276 14.81 7.97 -21.28
CA PHE A 276 13.50 7.33 -21.43
C PHE A 276 13.66 5.83 -21.72
N VAL A 277 12.99 5.00 -20.94
CA VAL A 277 12.87 3.56 -21.14
C VAL A 277 11.42 3.28 -21.51
N GLU A 278 11.17 2.97 -22.77
CA GLU A 278 9.83 2.57 -23.22
C GLU A 278 9.48 1.21 -22.62
N SER A 279 8.35 1.13 -21.92
CA SER A 279 7.79 -0.13 -21.43
C SER A 279 6.52 -0.53 -22.18
N ALA A 280 6.11 -1.79 -22.10
CA ALA A 280 4.83 -2.21 -22.67
C ALA A 280 3.66 -1.51 -21.95
N VAL A 281 2.49 -1.43 -22.60
CA VAL A 281 1.28 -0.97 -21.92
C VAL A 281 0.98 -1.94 -20.78
N GLY A 282 0.83 -1.42 -19.56
CA GLY A 282 0.64 -2.21 -18.34
C GLY A 282 1.92 -2.66 -17.65
N ASP A 283 3.09 -2.55 -18.27
CA ASP A 283 4.40 -2.80 -17.62
C ASP A 283 4.88 -1.48 -17.01
N PHE A 284 4.50 -1.24 -15.76
CA PHE A 284 4.65 0.06 -15.11
C PHE A 284 6.04 0.24 -14.51
N ASP A 285 6.71 -0.85 -14.13
CA ASP A 285 8.06 -0.81 -13.59
C ASP A 285 9.18 -0.98 -14.64
N ALA A 286 8.80 -1.17 -15.90
CA ALA A 286 9.68 -1.36 -17.05
C ALA A 286 10.61 -2.59 -16.92
N ASN A 287 10.16 -3.64 -16.22
CA ASN A 287 10.94 -4.87 -16.06
C ASN A 287 10.77 -5.86 -17.26
N GLY A 288 9.89 -5.53 -18.20
CA GLY A 288 9.62 -6.32 -19.41
C GLY A 288 8.61 -7.45 -19.21
N LYS A 289 7.90 -7.49 -18.09
CA LYS A 289 6.86 -8.46 -17.77
C LYS A 289 5.60 -7.73 -17.35
N LEU A 290 4.46 -8.37 -17.59
CA LEU A 290 3.19 -8.03 -16.94
C LEU A 290 3.04 -8.99 -15.76
N ASP A 291 3.40 -8.54 -14.56
CA ASP A 291 3.43 -9.35 -13.36
C ASP A 291 2.73 -8.68 -12.18
N ILE A 292 2.85 -9.29 -11.01
CA ILE A 292 2.18 -8.84 -9.80
C ILE A 292 2.58 -7.41 -9.42
N ASN A 293 3.83 -7.01 -9.68
CA ASN A 293 4.29 -5.69 -9.30
C ASN A 293 3.49 -4.62 -10.04
N ASP A 294 3.17 -4.85 -11.30
CA ASP A 294 2.40 -3.92 -12.12
C ASP A 294 0.96 -3.75 -11.60
N VAL A 295 0.24 -4.85 -11.37
CA VAL A 295 -1.13 -4.76 -10.85
C VAL A 295 -1.14 -4.16 -9.45
N ASN A 296 -0.13 -4.47 -8.62
CA ASN A 296 0.04 -3.85 -7.32
C ASN A 296 0.39 -2.36 -7.39
N MET A 297 0.97 -1.86 -8.49
CA MET A 297 1.19 -0.42 -8.70
C MET A 297 -0.12 0.32 -9.01
N ILE A 298 -1.03 -0.28 -9.78
CA ILE A 298 -2.39 0.27 -9.97
C ILE A 298 -3.14 0.28 -8.64
N HIS A 299 -3.10 -0.84 -7.94
CA HIS A 299 -3.75 -1.05 -6.65
C HIS A 299 -3.27 -0.02 -5.60
N ASP A 300 -1.96 0.11 -5.41
CA ASP A 300 -1.35 1.10 -4.53
C ASP A 300 -1.80 2.52 -4.89
N HIS A 301 -1.85 2.86 -6.19
CA HIS A 301 -2.31 4.17 -6.64
C HIS A 301 -3.76 4.43 -6.25
N ILE A 302 -4.68 3.50 -6.53
CA ILE A 302 -6.11 3.63 -6.18
C ILE A 302 -6.29 3.82 -4.67
N ILE A 303 -5.59 3.02 -3.84
CA ILE A 303 -5.68 3.11 -2.38
C ILE A 303 -5.13 4.44 -1.88
N ARG A 304 -3.92 4.83 -2.32
CA ARG A 304 -3.26 6.08 -1.89
C ARG A 304 -4.10 7.33 -2.18
N TYR A 305 -4.84 7.33 -3.30
CA TYR A 305 -5.56 8.51 -3.78
C TYR A 305 -7.06 8.58 -3.41
N ARG A 306 -7.57 7.66 -2.56
CA ARG A 306 -8.95 7.69 -2.02
C ARG A 306 -9.32 9.01 -1.31
N TYR A 307 -8.32 9.83 -0.92
CA TYR A 307 -8.51 11.14 -0.25
C TYR A 307 -8.16 12.38 -1.12
N GLY A 308 -8.03 12.21 -2.43
CA GLY A 308 -8.16 13.26 -3.44
C GLY A 308 -6.98 14.22 -3.63
N TRP A 309 -6.16 13.98 -4.66
CA TRP A 309 -5.55 14.95 -5.59
C TRP A 309 -5.18 14.17 -6.89
N LEU A 310 -5.49 14.74 -8.06
CA LEU A 310 -5.56 14.11 -9.40
C LEU A 310 -4.20 13.68 -10.04
N ARG A 311 -4.19 12.53 -10.75
CA ARG A 311 -3.60 12.31 -12.11
C ARG A 311 -3.97 10.92 -12.70
N ASP A 312 -4.15 10.85 -14.04
CA ASP A 312 -4.49 9.67 -14.88
C ASP A 312 -3.33 8.64 -15.03
N MET A 313 -2.41 8.56 -14.06
CA MET A 313 -1.22 7.71 -14.17
C MET A 313 -1.58 6.24 -13.96
N PHE A 314 -1.18 5.32 -14.85
CA PHE A 314 -1.64 3.92 -14.87
C PHE A 314 -3.08 3.72 -15.35
N ASP A 315 -3.74 4.76 -15.87
CA ASP A 315 -4.98 4.59 -16.64
C ASP A 315 -4.65 3.82 -17.93
N VAL A 316 -5.14 2.59 -18.00
CA VAL A 316 -4.92 1.67 -19.13
C VAL A 316 -6.23 1.28 -19.79
N SER A 317 -7.37 1.57 -19.18
CA SER A 317 -8.67 1.15 -19.68
C SER A 317 -9.19 2.04 -20.82
N PRO A 318 -9.71 1.47 -21.93
CA PRO A 318 -10.34 2.27 -22.98
C PRO A 318 -11.68 2.85 -22.48
N MET A 319 -11.68 4.13 -22.10
CA MET A 319 -12.81 5.07 -22.01
C MET A 319 -14.19 4.42 -21.76
N SER A 320 -14.48 4.02 -20.53
CA SER A 320 -15.80 3.47 -20.22
C SER A 320 -16.90 4.54 -20.14
N ARG A 321 -16.60 5.87 -20.11
CA ARG A 321 -17.61 6.97 -20.17
C ARG A 321 -17.07 8.32 -20.73
N PRO A 322 -17.23 8.60 -22.04
CA PRO A 322 -16.79 9.87 -22.67
C PRO A 322 -17.42 11.16 -22.11
N GLU A 323 -18.51 11.05 -21.35
CA GLU A 323 -19.25 12.19 -20.78
C GLU A 323 -18.66 12.68 -19.45
N LEU A 324 -18.00 11.80 -18.69
CA LEU A 324 -17.25 12.16 -17.47
C LEU A 324 -15.87 12.72 -17.83
N ASP A 325 -15.29 12.28 -18.93
CA ASP A 325 -13.98 12.71 -19.40
C ASP A 325 -13.92 14.21 -19.77
N LYS A 326 -15.02 14.75 -20.33
CA LYS A 326 -15.15 16.21 -20.62
C LYS A 326 -15.23 17.09 -19.36
N LEU A 327 -15.43 16.48 -18.19
CA LEU A 327 -15.50 17.16 -16.90
C LEU A 327 -14.19 17.06 -16.11
N GLY A 328 -13.14 16.42 -16.65
CA GLY A 328 -11.85 16.25 -15.98
C GLY A 328 -11.90 15.28 -14.79
N VAL A 329 -12.71 14.23 -14.90
CA VAL A 329 -12.91 13.20 -13.86
C VAL A 329 -12.38 11.82 -14.28
N SER A 330 -11.61 11.73 -15.38
CA SER A 330 -10.81 10.54 -15.68
C SER A 330 -9.78 10.36 -14.55
N GLY A 331 -9.59 9.12 -14.13
CA GLY A 331 -8.69 8.79 -13.04
C GLY A 331 -8.66 7.28 -12.92
N VAL A 332 -7.54 6.77 -12.46
CA VAL A 332 -7.33 5.34 -12.23
C VAL A 332 -8.43 4.81 -11.33
N ASP A 333 -9.14 3.78 -11.79
CA ASP A 333 -10.19 3.12 -11.03
C ASP A 333 -10.16 1.60 -11.22
N ARG A 334 -11.16 0.91 -10.65
CA ARG A 334 -11.25 -0.56 -10.71
C ARG A 334 -11.33 -1.09 -12.15
N SER A 335 -11.78 -0.28 -13.10
CA SER A 335 -11.82 -0.62 -14.53
C SER A 335 -10.42 -0.77 -15.12
N ASP A 336 -9.41 -0.06 -14.60
CA ASP A 336 -8.02 -0.17 -15.04
C ASP A 336 -7.40 -1.50 -14.65
N VAL A 337 -7.64 -1.95 -13.42
CA VAL A 337 -7.22 -3.30 -12.99
C VAL A 337 -7.95 -4.35 -13.81
N HIS A 338 -9.26 -4.20 -14.02
CA HIS A 338 -9.99 -5.14 -14.87
C HIS A 338 -9.42 -5.19 -16.29
N HIS A 339 -9.13 -4.04 -16.91
CA HIS A 339 -8.52 -3.99 -18.23
C HIS A 339 -7.13 -4.60 -18.24
N TRP A 340 -6.29 -4.28 -17.26
CA TRP A 340 -4.95 -4.83 -17.13
C TRP A 340 -4.99 -6.35 -17.05
N VAL A 341 -5.84 -6.90 -16.17
CA VAL A 341 -5.95 -8.35 -15.95
C VAL A 341 -6.51 -9.05 -17.18
N ARG A 342 -7.59 -8.52 -17.77
CA ARG A 342 -8.33 -9.22 -18.84
C ARG A 342 -7.75 -9.04 -20.22
N GLU A 343 -7.35 -7.81 -20.56
CA GLU A 343 -7.02 -7.43 -21.93
C GLU A 343 -5.49 -7.37 -22.14
N LEU A 344 -4.73 -6.94 -21.13
CA LEU A 344 -3.26 -6.85 -21.25
C LEU A 344 -2.58 -8.16 -20.84
N LYS A 345 -2.81 -8.61 -19.60
CA LYS A 345 -2.25 -9.86 -19.07
C LYS A 345 -2.93 -11.09 -19.67
N GLY A 346 -4.24 -10.99 -19.93
CA GLY A 346 -5.01 -12.07 -20.53
C GLY A 346 -5.38 -13.17 -19.53
N THR A 347 -5.71 -12.83 -18.29
CA THR A 347 -6.15 -13.79 -17.27
C THR A 347 -7.51 -13.40 -16.65
N TRP A 348 -7.79 -13.87 -15.43
CA TRP A 348 -9.04 -13.70 -14.71
C TRP A 348 -8.84 -12.91 -13.43
N ILE A 349 -9.88 -12.19 -13.03
CA ILE A 349 -9.93 -11.71 -11.65
C ILE A 349 -10.02 -12.96 -10.75
N GLY A 350 -9.14 -13.07 -9.76
CA GLY A 350 -9.00 -14.27 -8.94
C GLY A 350 -7.71 -15.07 -9.14
N ASP A 351 -7.02 -14.87 -10.27
CA ASP A 351 -5.70 -15.47 -10.53
C ASP A 351 -4.62 -14.71 -9.74
N ALA A 352 -4.45 -15.07 -8.47
CA ALA A 352 -3.57 -14.38 -7.52
C ALA A 352 -2.10 -14.54 -7.88
N ASN A 353 -1.72 -15.69 -8.47
CA ASN A 353 -0.34 -15.99 -8.83
C ASN A 353 0.02 -15.57 -10.28
N LEU A 354 -0.98 -15.13 -11.06
CA LEU A 354 -0.88 -14.71 -12.45
C LEU A 354 -0.37 -15.81 -13.41
N ASP A 355 -0.68 -17.08 -13.13
CA ASP A 355 -0.30 -18.24 -13.96
C ASP A 355 -1.23 -18.49 -15.16
N GLY A 356 -2.33 -17.74 -15.24
CA GLY A 356 -3.31 -17.82 -16.31
C GLY A 356 -4.52 -18.69 -15.98
N GLU A 357 -4.63 -19.25 -14.78
CA GLU A 357 -5.75 -20.05 -14.31
C GLU A 357 -6.24 -19.46 -12.98
N PHE A 358 -7.56 -19.21 -12.84
CA PHE A 358 -8.15 -18.97 -11.53
C PHE A 358 -8.66 -20.31 -10.99
N ASP A 359 -7.95 -20.91 -10.04
CA ASP A 359 -8.26 -22.23 -9.51
C ASP A 359 -8.07 -22.37 -7.98
N ALA A 360 -8.04 -23.60 -7.48
CA ALA A 360 -7.89 -23.86 -6.05
C ALA A 360 -6.52 -23.43 -5.50
N SER A 361 -5.49 -23.37 -6.33
CA SER A 361 -4.14 -22.96 -5.96
C SER A 361 -4.12 -21.47 -5.60
N ASP A 362 -4.84 -20.62 -6.32
CA ASP A 362 -5.00 -19.20 -5.98
C ASP A 362 -5.71 -19.02 -4.65
N LEU A 363 -6.82 -19.74 -4.47
CA LEU A 363 -7.56 -19.71 -3.19
C LEU A 363 -6.65 -20.16 -2.04
N VAL A 364 -5.91 -21.25 -2.21
CA VAL A 364 -4.94 -21.70 -1.21
C VAL A 364 -3.87 -20.64 -0.94
N LEU A 365 -3.38 -19.95 -1.97
CA LEU A 365 -2.38 -18.89 -1.83
C LEU A 365 -2.92 -17.73 -0.98
N VAL A 366 -4.07 -17.16 -1.36
CA VAL A 366 -4.66 -15.99 -0.67
C VAL A 366 -5.10 -16.35 0.76
N PHE A 367 -5.69 -17.53 0.98
CA PHE A 367 -6.03 -17.96 2.33
C PHE A 367 -4.80 -18.29 3.19
N ALA A 368 -3.68 -18.71 2.58
CA ALA A 368 -2.43 -18.92 3.31
C ALA A 368 -1.74 -17.61 3.72
N ALA A 369 -2.08 -16.48 3.08
CA ALA A 369 -1.65 -15.15 3.53
C ALA A 369 -2.27 -14.78 4.89
N ASN A 370 -3.41 -15.39 5.24
CA ASN A 370 -4.21 -15.11 6.43
C ASN A 370 -4.79 -13.69 6.49
N GLU A 371 -5.04 -13.08 5.32
CA GLU A 371 -5.62 -11.73 5.22
C GLU A 371 -7.14 -11.75 4.92
N TYR A 372 -7.78 -12.94 4.92
CA TYR A 372 -9.22 -13.04 4.61
C TYR A 372 -10.12 -12.60 5.76
N GLU A 373 -10.92 -11.56 5.55
CA GLU A 373 -11.79 -10.95 6.56
C GLU A 373 -11.02 -10.70 7.86
N ASP A 374 -9.80 -10.16 7.72
CA ASP A 374 -8.91 -9.80 8.81
C ASP A 374 -8.98 -8.30 9.16
N ASP A 375 -9.94 -7.57 8.58
CA ASP A 375 -10.19 -6.12 8.54
C ASP A 375 -8.97 -5.18 8.77
N ILE A 376 -7.77 -5.58 8.34
CA ILE A 376 -6.60 -4.71 8.32
C ILE A 376 -6.63 -3.85 7.06
N ILE A 377 -7.12 -2.63 7.20
CA ILE A 377 -7.26 -1.72 6.06
C ILE A 377 -5.91 -1.43 5.41
N GLY A 378 -5.76 -1.90 4.17
CA GLY A 378 -4.63 -1.61 3.30
C GLY A 378 -3.46 -2.57 3.43
N ASN A 379 -3.60 -3.71 4.12
CA ASN A 379 -2.56 -4.75 4.14
C ASN A 379 -2.62 -5.69 2.93
N SER A 380 -3.77 -5.75 2.26
CA SER A 380 -4.04 -6.72 1.22
C SER A 380 -3.60 -6.21 -0.14
N THR A 381 -3.03 -7.10 -0.94
CA THR A 381 -2.54 -6.86 -2.30
C THR A 381 -3.26 -7.81 -3.25
N TRP A 382 -2.96 -7.71 -4.56
CA TRP A 382 -3.49 -8.66 -5.54
C TRP A 382 -3.18 -10.12 -5.18
N GLN A 383 -1.96 -10.41 -4.70
CA GLN A 383 -1.52 -11.77 -4.39
C GLN A 383 -2.13 -12.34 -3.13
N THR A 384 -2.56 -11.47 -2.23
CA THR A 384 -3.10 -11.86 -0.93
C THR A 384 -4.62 -11.76 -0.88
N GLY A 385 -5.23 -11.22 -1.94
CA GLY A 385 -6.63 -11.46 -2.27
C GLY A 385 -7.46 -10.20 -2.54
N ASP A 386 -6.90 -8.99 -2.43
CA ASP A 386 -7.61 -7.74 -2.72
C ASP A 386 -7.78 -7.53 -4.24
N TRP A 387 -8.71 -8.27 -4.81
CA TRP A 387 -9.07 -8.24 -6.23
C TRP A 387 -10.07 -7.13 -6.56
N ASN A 388 -10.68 -6.55 -5.54
CA ASN A 388 -11.64 -5.46 -5.67
C ASN A 388 -10.99 -4.08 -5.44
N ILE A 389 -9.77 -4.04 -4.90
CA ILE A 389 -8.92 -2.87 -4.65
C ILE A 389 -9.57 -1.94 -3.62
N ASP A 390 -10.08 -2.50 -2.52
CA ASP A 390 -10.49 -1.71 -1.37
C ASP A 390 -9.49 -1.65 -0.22
N GLY A 391 -8.38 -2.37 -0.34
CA GLY A 391 -7.31 -2.50 0.64
C GLY A 391 -7.43 -3.75 1.51
N GLU A 392 -8.44 -4.59 1.30
CA GLU A 392 -8.80 -5.73 2.14
C GLU A 392 -8.97 -6.97 1.28
N PHE A 393 -8.74 -8.15 1.84
CA PHE A 393 -9.19 -9.39 1.24
C PHE A 393 -10.44 -9.89 1.98
N ASP A 394 -11.62 -9.70 1.40
CA ASP A 394 -12.87 -10.11 2.03
C ASP A 394 -13.80 -10.89 1.10
N SER A 395 -15.01 -11.17 1.57
CA SER A 395 -16.04 -11.82 0.74
C SER A 395 -16.36 -11.05 -0.54
N GLY A 396 -16.21 -9.73 -0.56
CA GLY A 396 -16.35 -8.85 -1.72
C GLY A 396 -15.36 -9.20 -2.84
N ASP A 397 -14.11 -9.49 -2.50
CA ASP A 397 -13.09 -9.93 -3.46
C ASP A 397 -13.45 -11.26 -4.10
N LEU A 398 -13.82 -12.23 -3.26
CA LEU A 398 -14.27 -13.53 -3.73
C LEU A 398 -15.48 -13.37 -4.67
N VAL A 399 -16.45 -12.53 -4.30
CA VAL A 399 -17.62 -12.26 -5.14
C VAL A 399 -17.20 -11.69 -6.50
N ILE A 400 -16.28 -10.73 -6.55
CA ILE A 400 -15.81 -10.17 -7.83
C ILE A 400 -15.07 -11.22 -8.66
N ALA A 401 -14.14 -11.98 -8.07
CA ALA A 401 -13.40 -13.02 -8.79
C ALA A 401 -14.30 -14.13 -9.33
N PHE A 402 -15.27 -14.61 -8.54
CA PHE A 402 -16.22 -15.60 -9.02
C PHE A 402 -17.22 -15.01 -10.04
N ALA A 403 -17.61 -13.75 -9.90
CA ALA A 403 -18.48 -13.06 -10.86
C ALA A 403 -17.78 -12.83 -12.22
N ASP A 404 -16.46 -12.66 -12.24
CA ASP A 404 -15.65 -12.61 -13.45
C ASP A 404 -15.72 -13.95 -14.24
N GLY A 405 -16.11 -15.04 -13.56
CA GLY A 405 -16.57 -16.28 -14.18
C GLY A 405 -15.43 -17.18 -14.69
N GLY A 406 -14.21 -16.95 -14.22
CA GLY A 406 -12.99 -17.65 -14.62
C GLY A 406 -12.70 -18.96 -13.90
N TYR A 407 -13.34 -19.20 -12.75
CA TYR A 407 -12.95 -20.30 -11.88
C TYR A 407 -12.98 -21.67 -12.58
N GLY A 408 -11.85 -22.38 -12.54
CA GLY A 408 -11.64 -23.67 -13.19
C GLY A 408 -11.53 -23.61 -14.72
N LYS A 409 -11.35 -22.42 -15.30
CA LYS A 409 -11.10 -22.21 -16.74
C LYS A 409 -9.69 -21.71 -16.94
N ARG A 410 -9.02 -22.29 -17.93
CA ARG A 410 -7.75 -21.74 -18.43
C ARG A 410 -8.01 -20.48 -19.23
N SER A 411 -7.17 -19.46 -19.02
CA SER A 411 -7.11 -18.30 -19.89
C SER A 411 -6.93 -18.71 -21.36
N ARG A 412 -7.49 -17.90 -22.26
CA ARG A 412 -7.18 -18.03 -23.68
C ARG A 412 -5.79 -17.45 -23.86
N VAL A 413 -4.84 -18.25 -24.35
CA VAL A 413 -3.48 -17.82 -24.72
C VAL A 413 -3.53 -16.41 -25.32
N GLY A 414 -2.87 -15.46 -24.64
CA GLY A 414 -2.88 -14.05 -25.01
C GLY A 414 -2.52 -13.88 -26.48
N ILE A 415 -3.36 -13.17 -27.22
CA ILE A 415 -2.99 -12.66 -28.53
C ILE A 415 -1.94 -11.59 -28.25
N VAL A 416 -0.66 -11.93 -28.44
CA VAL A 416 0.42 -10.95 -28.50
C VAL A 416 -0.02 -9.87 -29.49
N PRO A 417 -0.14 -8.59 -29.10
CA PRO A 417 -0.40 -7.53 -30.06
C PRO A 417 0.75 -7.58 -31.07
N GLU A 418 0.43 -7.79 -32.34
CA GLU A 418 1.45 -7.73 -33.39
C GLU A 418 2.22 -6.41 -33.22
N PRO A 419 3.56 -6.42 -33.17
CA PRO A 419 4.30 -5.17 -33.23
C PRO A 419 3.80 -4.45 -34.48
N LYS A 420 3.42 -3.17 -34.34
CA LYS A 420 2.92 -2.34 -35.44
C LYS A 420 3.96 -2.32 -36.57
N THR A 421 3.91 -3.32 -37.43
CA THR A 421 4.76 -3.50 -38.61
C THR A 421 4.23 -2.66 -39.78
N SER A 422 3.32 -1.74 -39.51
CA SER A 422 2.76 -0.81 -40.49
C SER A 422 3.66 0.38 -40.85
N LEU A 423 4.87 0.51 -40.27
CA LEU A 423 5.87 1.51 -40.73
C LEU A 423 7.17 0.93 -41.32
N ALA A 424 7.39 -0.39 -41.28
CA ALA A 424 8.58 -0.98 -41.90
C ALA A 424 8.43 -1.23 -43.42
N PHE A 425 7.20 -1.31 -43.94
CA PHE A 425 6.96 -1.62 -45.36
C PHE A 425 6.94 -0.40 -46.29
N LEU A 426 6.87 0.83 -45.77
CA LEU A 426 6.87 2.05 -46.60
C LEU A 426 8.27 2.65 -46.84
N ALA A 427 9.29 2.20 -46.11
CA ALA A 427 10.68 2.60 -46.33
C ALA A 427 11.40 1.75 -47.40
N LEU A 428 10.89 0.55 -47.73
CA LEU A 428 11.48 -0.31 -48.76
C LEU A 428 10.99 -0.02 -50.19
N LEU A 429 9.85 0.66 -50.36
CA LEU A 429 9.32 0.96 -51.70
C LEU A 429 9.89 2.26 -52.32
N THR A 430 10.38 3.18 -51.50
CA THR A 430 11.05 4.41 -51.99
C THR A 430 12.51 4.20 -52.36
N LEU A 431 13.16 3.10 -51.92
CA LEU A 431 14.52 2.75 -52.34
C LEU A 431 14.56 1.94 -53.66
N MET A 432 13.49 1.23 -54.04
CA MET A 432 13.47 0.47 -55.31
C MET A 432 13.09 1.31 -56.53
N LEU A 433 12.48 2.49 -56.36
CA LEU A 433 12.11 3.39 -57.47
C LEU A 433 13.20 4.42 -57.84
N ARG A 434 14.29 4.52 -57.07
CA ARG A 434 15.47 5.34 -57.46
C ARG A 434 16.60 4.55 -58.15
N GLY A 435 16.47 3.22 -58.27
CA GLY A 435 17.49 2.35 -58.90
C GLY A 435 17.28 2.03 -60.39
N ALA A 436 16.16 2.42 -61.02
CA ALA A 436 15.78 1.92 -62.34
C ALA A 436 15.81 2.94 -63.51
N VAL A 437 16.34 4.16 -63.31
CA VAL A 437 16.35 5.21 -64.37
C VAL A 437 17.74 5.51 -64.98
N VAL A 438 18.82 4.85 -64.55
CA VAL A 438 20.18 5.18 -65.08
C VAL A 438 20.73 4.18 -66.12
N ALA A 439 20.01 3.11 -66.50
CA ALA A 439 20.54 2.11 -67.43
C ALA A 439 19.74 1.98 -68.74
N ARG A 440 19.62 3.06 -69.54
CA ARG A 440 19.25 2.95 -70.97
C ARG A 440 19.54 4.19 -71.84
N ILE A 441 20.78 4.71 -71.84
CA ILE A 441 21.33 5.47 -72.98
C ILE A 441 22.80 5.09 -73.14
N CYS A 442 23.07 4.06 -73.94
CA CYS A 442 24.35 3.82 -74.64
C CYS A 442 24.16 2.63 -75.60
N ARG A 443 23.56 2.91 -76.76
CA ARG A 443 23.92 2.37 -78.07
C ARG A 443 23.38 3.29 -79.15
#